data_AF-A0A388NP13-F1
#
_entry.id   AF-A0A388NP13-F1
#
_cell.length_a   1.000
_cell.length_b   1.000
_cell.length_c   1.000
_cell.angle_alpha   90.00
_cell.angle_beta   90.00
_cell.angle_gamma   90.00
#
_symmetry.space_group_name_H-M   'P 1'
#
loop_
_entity.id
_entity.type
_entity.pdbx_description
1 polymer ?
#
loop_
_entity_poly.entity_id
_entity_poly.type
_entity_poly.pdbx_seq_one_letter_code
_entity_poly.pdbx_strand_id
1 'polypeptide(L)'
;MSANKIANTQSRALRTISIVLLTVLAFTGVAFILGAKSFKLGLDLQGGTSVTLQPRIEAGQAGKVTTESIDQAVAIIRQRVNSLGVAESEVSAQGTGVNRQITISVPGETGRRIVDLVGQTAELRFRPVLAEGAANATTVSADAANTTLPAGVTPELNAQFAALDCTKPENRQGGGGDNEAAAIISCDRGGIAKYILAPAEVLGRQVTKASSLIDPQGTSGWYVTLDFNGEGSSKFGAMTTRVTTLPPPQNQAAIVLDGLVYSAPRINEPINNGTAQITGNFSQIEAQDLSNVLKYGALPLAFDRGEVQQISPSLGAEQLRGGLIAGALGLLLVIIYSILYYRGLGIVSVGSLLLATVIAILAFLLLGEWIGFTLTLAGIAGAIVAIGITADSFIVYFERIRDEVREGKSLKSAVETGWTRARRTVIVADAVSMIASLTLYFFAVGGVRGFAFTLGLTTIIDLIVVFFFTKPLVTVLAKFPFFSEGHALSGFSGKSLGIVQKQAAATGGISNG
;
A
#
# COMPACT_ATOMS: atom_id res chain seq x y z
N MET A 1 15.85 -22.56 -49.73
CA MET A 1 16.76 -22.16 -48.62
C MET A 1 17.86 -23.21 -48.49
N SER A 2 19.15 -22.83 -48.50
CA SER A 2 20.26 -23.77 -48.31
C SER A 2 20.22 -24.45 -46.93
N ALA A 3 20.63 -25.72 -46.85
CA ALA A 3 20.63 -26.54 -45.62
C ALA A 3 21.36 -25.86 -44.45
N ASN A 4 22.43 -25.10 -44.73
CA ASN A 4 23.19 -24.34 -43.72
C ASN A 4 22.36 -23.23 -43.05
N LYS A 5 21.45 -22.58 -43.79
CA LYS A 5 20.58 -21.53 -43.24
C LYS A 5 19.51 -22.12 -42.31
N ILE A 6 19.07 -23.35 -42.58
CA ILE A 6 18.04 -24.06 -41.82
C ILE A 6 18.60 -24.62 -40.49
N ALA A 7 19.84 -25.11 -40.49
CA ALA A 7 20.53 -25.59 -39.27
C ALA A 7 20.82 -24.44 -38.30
N ASN A 8 21.26 -23.29 -38.80
CA ASN A 8 21.59 -22.11 -37.99
C ASN A 8 20.34 -21.55 -37.26
N THR A 9 19.18 -21.53 -37.92
CA THR A 9 17.91 -21.11 -37.29
C THR A 9 17.46 -22.06 -36.16
N GLN A 10 17.79 -23.35 -36.23
CA GLN A 10 17.46 -24.33 -35.18
C GLN A 10 18.29 -24.14 -33.91
N SER A 11 19.60 -24.01 -34.10
CA SER A 11 20.55 -23.78 -33.01
C SER A 11 20.17 -22.50 -32.26
N ARG A 12 19.77 -21.45 -33.00
CA ARG A 12 19.25 -20.21 -32.42
C ARG A 12 17.95 -20.43 -31.62
N ALA A 13 16.96 -21.13 -32.17
CA ALA A 13 15.69 -21.36 -31.50
C ALA A 13 15.84 -22.18 -30.20
N LEU A 14 16.60 -23.29 -30.24
CA LEU A 14 16.90 -24.10 -29.06
C LEU A 14 17.68 -23.29 -28.01
N ARG A 15 18.69 -22.52 -28.45
CA ARG A 15 19.46 -21.65 -27.57
C ARG A 15 18.56 -20.62 -26.87
N THR A 16 17.62 -20.00 -27.58
CA THR A 16 16.67 -19.05 -26.97
C THR A 16 15.82 -19.72 -25.90
N ILE A 17 15.25 -20.90 -26.18
CA ILE A 17 14.44 -21.64 -25.20
C ILE A 17 15.29 -22.01 -23.98
N SER A 18 16.50 -22.54 -24.19
CA SER A 18 17.42 -22.87 -23.10
C SER A 18 17.77 -21.64 -22.25
N ILE A 19 17.99 -20.47 -22.86
CA ILE A 19 18.27 -19.23 -22.13
C ILE A 19 17.07 -18.84 -21.26
N VAL A 20 15.84 -18.89 -21.78
CA VAL A 20 14.64 -18.58 -20.99
C VAL A 20 14.48 -19.54 -19.81
N LEU A 21 14.61 -20.85 -20.04
CA LEU A 21 14.49 -21.85 -18.97
C LEU A 21 15.59 -21.69 -17.91
N LEU A 22 16.84 -21.42 -18.32
CA LEU A 22 17.94 -21.13 -17.41
C LEU A 22 17.70 -19.85 -16.62
N THR A 23 17.08 -18.84 -17.23
CA THR A 23 16.74 -17.57 -16.57
C THR A 23 15.66 -17.80 -15.52
N VAL A 24 14.63 -18.60 -15.83
CA VAL A 24 13.59 -19.00 -14.86
C VAL A 24 14.20 -19.80 -13.70
N LEU A 25 15.12 -20.73 -13.98
CA LEU A 25 15.83 -21.48 -12.94
C LEU A 25 16.70 -20.55 -12.07
N ALA A 26 17.39 -19.59 -12.67
CA ALA A 26 18.18 -18.61 -11.93
C ALA A 26 17.29 -17.76 -11.00
N PHE A 27 16.16 -17.24 -11.50
CA PHE A 27 15.20 -16.50 -10.67
C PHE A 27 14.58 -17.35 -9.57
N THR A 28 14.36 -18.65 -9.83
CA THR A 28 13.90 -19.60 -8.79
C THR A 28 14.96 -19.75 -7.70
N GLY A 29 16.24 -19.85 -8.06
CA GLY A 29 17.36 -19.86 -7.11
C GLY A 29 17.44 -18.57 -6.30
N VAL A 30 17.27 -17.41 -6.93
CA VAL A 30 17.22 -16.11 -6.25
C VAL A 30 16.05 -16.04 -5.27
N ALA A 31 14.85 -16.49 -5.67
CA ALA A 31 13.69 -16.51 -4.79
C ALA A 31 13.92 -17.39 -3.55
N PHE A 32 14.59 -18.52 -3.73
CA PHE A 32 14.97 -19.40 -2.62
C PHE A 32 15.98 -18.74 -1.67
N ILE A 33 17.02 -18.08 -2.20
CA ILE A 33 18.04 -17.37 -1.42
C ILE A 33 17.43 -16.23 -0.61
N LEU A 34 16.51 -15.48 -1.20
CA LEU A 34 15.80 -14.38 -0.55
C LEU A 34 14.71 -14.84 0.42
N GLY A 35 14.43 -16.15 0.51
CA GLY A 35 13.36 -16.66 1.37
C GLY A 35 11.95 -16.32 0.89
N ALA A 36 11.78 -15.94 -0.38
CA ALA A 36 10.50 -15.56 -0.98
C ALA A 36 9.62 -16.79 -1.24
N LYS A 37 9.06 -17.35 -0.15
CA LYS A 37 8.27 -18.60 -0.16
C LYS A 37 6.75 -18.37 -0.11
N SER A 38 6.31 -17.19 0.32
CA SER A 38 4.90 -16.84 0.48
C SER A 38 4.59 -15.52 -0.24
N PHE A 39 3.38 -15.44 -0.79
CA PHE A 39 2.88 -14.17 -1.33
C PHE A 39 2.59 -13.23 -0.16
N LYS A 40 3.05 -11.98 -0.27
CA LYS A 40 2.52 -10.90 0.57
C LYS A 40 1.14 -10.58 0.04
N LEU A 41 0.14 -10.63 0.90
CA LEU A 41 -1.26 -10.51 0.51
C LEU A 41 -1.77 -9.11 0.91
N GLY A 42 -2.64 -8.54 0.09
CA GLY A 42 -3.30 -7.27 0.38
C GLY A 42 -4.31 -7.40 1.52
N LEU A 43 -4.73 -6.25 2.05
CA LEU A 43 -5.72 -6.16 3.13
C LEU A 43 -7.05 -6.82 2.77
N ASP A 44 -7.43 -6.77 1.50
CA ASP A 44 -8.64 -7.38 0.96
C ASP A 44 -8.61 -8.92 0.98
N LEU A 45 -7.43 -9.52 1.13
CA LEU A 45 -7.24 -10.97 1.23
C LEU A 45 -6.82 -11.42 2.64
N GLN A 46 -6.06 -10.61 3.39
CA GLN A 46 -5.65 -10.92 4.76
C GLN A 46 -6.66 -10.48 5.82
N GLY A 47 -7.51 -9.50 5.48
CA GLY A 47 -8.33 -8.77 6.45
C GLY A 47 -7.53 -7.74 7.25
N GLY A 48 -8.22 -6.70 7.70
CA GLY A 48 -7.71 -5.67 8.59
C GLY A 48 -8.40 -4.32 8.37
N THR A 49 -7.73 -3.24 8.76
CA THR A 49 -8.27 -1.87 8.68
C THR A 49 -7.41 -0.99 7.77
N SER A 50 -8.05 -0.31 6.83
CA SER A 50 -7.46 0.77 6.03
C SER A 50 -8.08 2.10 6.42
N VAL A 51 -7.24 3.14 6.52
CA VAL A 51 -7.67 4.53 6.65
C VAL A 51 -6.91 5.39 5.65
N THR A 52 -7.59 6.42 5.18
CA THR A 52 -6.96 7.50 4.42
C THR A 52 -6.90 8.74 5.28
N LEU A 53 -5.76 9.42 5.31
CA LEU A 53 -5.53 10.67 6.02
C LEU A 53 -5.30 11.77 4.99
N GLN A 54 -6.18 12.77 4.98
CA GLN A 54 -6.09 13.94 4.12
C GLN A 54 -5.39 15.07 4.89
N PRO A 55 -4.34 15.73 4.35
CA PRO A 55 -3.72 16.86 5.03
C PRO A 55 -4.73 17.98 5.21
N ARG A 56 -4.87 18.48 6.44
CA ARG A 56 -5.71 19.63 6.77
C ARG A 56 -4.97 20.91 6.42
N ILE A 57 -5.56 21.74 5.56
CA ILE A 57 -5.00 23.03 5.16
C ILE A 57 -5.67 24.13 5.99
N GLU A 58 -4.97 24.61 7.02
CA GLU A 58 -5.43 25.77 7.78
C GLU A 58 -5.17 27.10 7.02
N ALA A 59 -6.00 28.12 7.28
CA ALA A 59 -5.87 29.43 6.65
C ALA A 59 -4.47 30.02 6.92
N GLY A 60 -3.71 30.30 5.85
CA GLY A 60 -2.33 30.78 5.93
C GLY A 60 -1.23 29.70 5.92
N GLN A 61 -1.60 28.40 5.89
CA GLN A 61 -0.65 27.28 5.88
C GLN A 61 -0.59 26.50 4.56
N ALA A 62 -1.21 27.00 3.47
CA ALA A 62 -1.23 26.33 2.17
C ALA A 62 0.17 26.00 1.60
N GLY A 63 1.20 26.76 1.97
CA GLY A 63 2.59 26.51 1.58
C GLY A 63 3.33 25.43 2.39
N LYS A 64 2.72 24.87 3.44
CA LYS A 64 3.35 23.83 4.30
C LYS A 64 3.09 22.40 3.84
N VAL A 65 2.10 22.17 2.98
CA VAL A 65 1.81 20.85 2.40
C VAL A 65 2.74 20.65 1.21
N THR A 66 3.96 20.19 1.50
CA THR A 66 4.97 19.83 0.50
C THR A 66 5.12 18.32 0.43
N THR A 67 5.74 17.81 -0.64
CA THR A 67 6.00 16.37 -0.76
C THR A 67 6.86 15.89 0.41
N GLU A 68 7.83 16.70 0.84
CA GLU A 68 8.74 16.39 1.94
C GLU A 68 8.01 16.31 3.29
N SER A 69 7.05 17.20 3.56
CA SER A 69 6.29 17.14 4.82
C SER A 69 5.34 15.94 4.86
N ILE A 70 4.75 15.55 3.72
CA ILE A 70 3.98 14.31 3.62
C ILE A 70 4.87 13.08 3.78
N ASP A 71 6.02 13.03 3.12
CA ASP A 71 6.93 11.89 3.21
C ASP A 71 7.53 11.76 4.62
N GLN A 72 7.78 12.88 5.31
CA GLN A 72 8.14 12.89 6.73
C GLN A 72 7.00 12.38 7.61
N ALA A 73 5.75 12.77 7.34
CA ALA A 73 4.60 12.23 8.05
C ALA A 73 4.44 10.71 7.83
N VAL A 74 4.62 10.23 6.60
CA VAL A 74 4.65 8.78 6.26
C VAL A 74 5.72 8.07 7.08
N ALA A 75 6.93 8.64 7.20
CA ALA A 75 8.01 8.05 7.98
C ALA A 75 7.67 7.94 9.49
N ILE A 76 7.11 9.01 10.07
CA ILE A 76 6.69 9.02 11.49
C ILE A 76 5.55 8.02 11.72
N ILE A 77 4.52 8.02 10.87
CA ILE A 77 3.39 7.09 10.97
C ILE A 77 3.90 5.65 10.87
N ARG A 78 4.79 5.35 9.90
CA ARG A 78 5.39 4.01 9.76
C ARG A 78 6.14 3.58 11.02
N GLN A 79 6.93 4.48 11.63
CA GLN A 79 7.62 4.20 12.88
C GLN A 79 6.64 3.93 14.03
N ARG A 80 5.56 4.71 14.14
CA ARG A 80 4.50 4.50 15.14
C ARG A 80 3.80 3.16 14.95
N VAL A 81 3.38 2.81 13.73
CA VAL A 81 2.73 1.51 13.45
C VAL A 81 3.68 0.35 13.79
N ASN A 82 4.95 0.43 13.39
CA ASN A 82 5.95 -0.58 13.71
C ASN A 82 6.17 -0.73 15.23
N SER A 83 6.12 0.38 15.98
CA SER A 83 6.28 0.36 17.44
C SER A 83 5.12 -0.29 18.18
N LEU A 84 3.94 -0.31 17.57
CA LEU A 84 2.75 -0.99 18.07
C LEU A 84 2.80 -2.51 17.81
N GLY A 85 3.90 -3.02 17.25
CA GLY A 85 4.14 -4.45 17.03
C GLY A 85 3.35 -5.01 15.86
N VAL A 86 2.83 -4.16 14.97
CA VAL A 86 2.11 -4.60 13.78
C VAL A 86 3.12 -4.96 12.70
N ALA A 87 3.26 -6.25 12.43
CA ALA A 87 3.98 -6.71 11.27
C ALA A 87 3.20 -6.39 9.99
N GLU A 88 3.92 -6.09 8.90
CA GLU A 88 3.36 -5.98 7.54
C GLU A 88 2.36 -4.82 7.33
N SER A 89 2.36 -3.79 8.16
CA SER A 89 1.57 -2.58 7.89
C SER A 89 2.10 -1.81 6.68
N GLU A 90 1.21 -1.36 5.81
CA GLU A 90 1.54 -0.52 4.67
C GLU A 90 1.19 0.94 4.97
N VAL A 91 2.17 1.83 4.89
CA VAL A 91 1.98 3.29 4.98
C VAL A 91 2.53 3.90 3.71
N SER A 92 1.66 4.46 2.89
CA SER A 92 1.99 4.99 1.57
C SER A 92 1.25 6.28 1.30
N ALA A 93 1.93 7.24 0.67
CA ALA A 93 1.29 8.46 0.20
C ALA A 93 0.77 8.25 -1.24
N GLN A 94 -0.47 8.66 -1.47
CA GLN A 94 -1.20 8.49 -2.73
C GLN A 94 -1.62 9.85 -3.27
N GLY A 95 -1.58 10.01 -4.60
CA GLY A 95 -1.84 11.29 -5.26
C GLY A 95 -0.61 12.20 -5.37
N THR A 96 -0.83 13.41 -5.88
CA THR A 96 0.22 14.39 -6.21
C THR A 96 -0.15 15.79 -5.73
N GLY A 97 0.86 16.57 -5.34
CA GLY A 97 0.67 17.96 -4.89
C GLY A 97 -0.10 18.06 -3.56
N VAL A 98 -0.92 19.10 -3.43
CA VAL A 98 -1.69 19.41 -2.21
C VAL A 98 -2.78 18.38 -1.86
N ASN A 99 -3.22 17.57 -2.84
CA ASN A 99 -4.22 16.52 -2.64
C ASN A 99 -3.61 15.16 -2.29
N ARG A 100 -2.30 15.12 -2.02
CA ARG A 100 -1.61 13.88 -1.65
C ARG A 100 -2.11 13.43 -0.27
N GLN A 101 -2.72 12.26 -0.22
CA GLN A 101 -3.29 11.65 0.98
C GLN A 101 -2.39 10.51 1.47
N ILE A 102 -2.39 10.24 2.78
CA ILE A 102 -1.65 9.10 3.34
C ILE A 102 -2.63 7.96 3.54
N THR A 103 -2.37 6.81 2.93
CA THR A 103 -3.14 5.59 3.17
C THR A 103 -2.37 4.68 4.11
N ILE A 104 -3.02 4.25 5.18
CA ILE A 104 -2.48 3.38 6.22
C ILE A 104 -3.31 2.11 6.19
N SER A 105 -2.68 0.98 5.94
CA SER A 105 -3.30 -0.35 5.98
C SER A 105 -2.64 -1.18 7.07
N VAL A 106 -3.46 -1.61 8.03
CA VAL A 106 -3.03 -2.39 9.19
C VAL A 106 -3.73 -3.74 9.13
N PRO A 107 -3.00 -4.85 8.92
CA PRO A 107 -3.62 -6.17 8.89
C PRO A 107 -4.17 -6.58 10.27
N GLY A 108 -5.20 -7.43 10.27
CA GLY A 108 -5.77 -8.01 11.49
C GLY A 108 -6.83 -7.17 12.22
N GLU A 109 -7.38 -7.74 13.30
CA GLU A 109 -8.61 -7.23 13.94
C GLU A 109 -8.40 -6.00 14.83
N THR A 110 -7.18 -5.76 15.31
CA THR A 110 -6.83 -4.60 16.14
C THR A 110 -6.59 -3.32 15.32
N GLY A 111 -6.72 -3.39 14.00
CA GLY A 111 -6.34 -2.33 13.07
C GLY A 111 -6.99 -0.99 13.34
N ARG A 112 -8.24 -0.96 13.82
CA ARG A 112 -8.98 0.30 14.07
C ARG A 112 -8.34 1.16 15.17
N ARG A 113 -8.03 0.53 16.30
CA ARG A 113 -7.34 1.18 17.42
C ARG A 113 -5.97 1.70 17.00
N ILE A 114 -5.20 0.88 16.26
CA ILE A 114 -3.87 1.26 15.79
C ILE A 114 -3.96 2.47 14.86
N VAL A 115 -4.87 2.43 13.90
CA VAL A 115 -5.19 3.54 12.98
C VAL A 115 -5.53 4.82 13.74
N ASP A 116 -6.35 4.72 14.78
CA ASP A 116 -6.77 5.87 15.59
C ASP A 116 -5.61 6.50 16.37
N LEU A 117 -4.59 5.72 16.75
CA LEU A 117 -3.40 6.19 17.44
C LEU A 117 -2.38 6.81 16.48
N VAL A 118 -2.16 6.17 15.33
CA VAL A 118 -1.13 6.64 14.39
C VAL A 118 -1.57 7.85 13.59
N GLY A 119 -2.88 8.06 13.43
CA GLY A 119 -3.46 9.25 12.78
C GLY A 119 -3.51 10.50 13.65
N GLN A 120 -3.11 10.46 14.92
CA GLN A 120 -3.05 11.64 15.79
C GLN A 120 -1.84 12.51 15.45
N THR A 121 -1.99 13.84 15.49
CA THR A 121 -0.84 14.75 15.30
C THR A 121 0.16 14.57 16.44
N ALA A 122 -0.34 14.46 17.67
CA ALA A 122 0.44 14.30 18.89
C ALA A 122 1.32 15.50 19.26
N GLU A 123 0.77 16.69 19.12
CA GLU A 123 1.46 17.91 19.46
C GLU A 123 1.47 18.13 20.97
N LEU A 124 2.56 17.69 21.62
CA LEU A 124 2.77 17.86 23.05
C LEU A 124 3.21 19.27 23.38
N ARG A 125 2.56 19.89 24.37
CA ARG A 125 2.93 21.21 24.90
C ARG A 125 2.82 21.24 26.41
N PHE A 126 3.77 21.91 27.05
CA PHE A 126 3.68 22.28 28.45
C PHE A 126 3.31 23.75 28.56
N ARG A 127 2.22 24.02 29.26
CA ARG A 127 1.66 25.37 29.44
C ARG A 127 1.42 25.63 30.92
N PRO A 128 1.89 26.75 31.48
CA PRO A 128 1.47 27.19 32.80
C PRO A 128 -0.05 27.37 32.87
N VAL A 129 -0.66 26.94 33.95
CA VAL A 129 -2.08 27.16 34.20
C VAL A 129 -2.27 28.60 34.70
N LEU A 130 -3.11 29.37 34.04
CA LEU A 130 -3.50 30.70 34.50
C LEU A 130 -4.72 30.63 35.40
N ALA A 131 -5.65 29.75 35.05
CA ALA A 131 -6.82 29.46 35.86
C ALA A 131 -7.41 28.07 35.61
N GLU A 132 -8.14 27.57 36.60
CA GLU A 132 -8.82 26.28 36.62
C GLU A 132 -10.24 26.46 37.15
N GLY A 133 -11.21 25.75 36.58
CA GLY A 133 -12.57 25.69 37.09
C GLY A 133 -13.26 24.37 36.74
N ALA A 134 -14.46 24.17 37.27
CA ALA A 134 -15.29 23.01 36.94
C ALA A 134 -15.63 22.96 35.44
N ALA A 135 -15.95 21.78 34.93
CA ALA A 135 -16.23 21.52 33.51
C ALA A 135 -17.23 22.49 32.85
N ASN A 136 -18.24 22.94 33.59
CA ASN A 136 -19.28 23.87 33.13
C ASN A 136 -19.20 25.24 33.81
N ALA A 137 -18.07 25.59 34.43
CA ALA A 137 -17.90 26.86 35.11
C ALA A 137 -18.04 28.02 34.12
N THR A 138 -18.93 28.96 34.45
CA THR A 138 -19.21 30.17 33.66
C THR A 138 -18.34 31.36 34.07
N THR A 139 -17.61 31.24 35.18
CA THR A 139 -16.66 32.25 35.65
C THR A 139 -15.39 31.60 36.17
N VAL A 140 -14.28 32.33 36.04
CA VAL A 140 -12.97 31.92 36.55
C VAL A 140 -12.81 32.30 38.04
N SER A 141 -13.59 33.26 38.51
CA SER A 141 -13.68 33.65 39.93
C SER A 141 -14.80 32.87 40.62
N ALA A 142 -14.51 32.33 41.80
CA ALA A 142 -15.51 31.76 42.71
C ALA A 142 -16.37 32.84 43.39
N ASP A 143 -15.95 34.11 43.32
CA ASP A 143 -16.59 35.23 43.97
C ASP A 143 -17.14 36.19 42.90
N ALA A 144 -18.47 36.19 42.73
CA ALA A 144 -19.16 36.99 41.71
C ALA A 144 -19.06 38.52 41.96
N ALA A 145 -18.53 38.93 43.11
CA ALA A 145 -18.43 40.33 43.55
C ALA A 145 -17.08 41.01 43.21
N ASN A 146 -16.02 40.25 42.89
CA ASN A 146 -14.70 40.82 42.55
C ASN A 146 -14.40 40.68 41.05
N THR A 147 -14.27 41.82 40.37
CA THR A 147 -13.96 41.96 38.94
C THR A 147 -12.48 41.78 38.58
N THR A 148 -11.62 41.41 39.53
CA THR A 148 -10.19 41.21 39.29
C THR A 148 -9.92 39.84 38.67
N LEU A 149 -9.68 39.81 37.36
CA LEU A 149 -9.26 38.59 36.66
C LEU A 149 -7.85 38.16 37.10
N PRO A 150 -7.55 36.85 37.13
CA PRO A 150 -6.21 36.35 37.40
C PRO A 150 -5.18 36.94 36.42
N ALA A 151 -3.94 37.12 36.88
CA ALA A 151 -2.87 37.65 36.04
C ALA A 151 -2.71 36.81 34.75
N GLY A 152 -2.70 37.48 33.59
CA GLY A 152 -2.61 36.85 32.28
C GLY A 152 -3.95 36.42 31.66
N VAL A 153 -5.07 36.52 32.39
CA VAL A 153 -6.41 36.24 31.86
C VAL A 153 -7.03 37.53 31.33
N THR A 154 -7.25 37.61 30.01
CA THR A 154 -7.95 38.74 29.39
C THR A 154 -9.47 38.57 29.49
N PRO A 155 -10.26 39.65 29.37
CA PRO A 155 -11.72 39.57 29.33
C PRO A 155 -12.24 38.63 28.22
N GLU A 156 -11.57 38.60 27.07
CA GLU A 156 -11.92 37.73 25.94
C GLU A 156 -11.69 36.26 26.27
N LEU A 157 -10.55 35.91 26.89
CA LEU A 157 -10.27 34.55 27.35
C LEU A 157 -11.27 34.11 28.41
N ASN A 158 -11.66 35.01 29.33
CA ASN A 158 -12.67 34.72 30.34
C ASN A 158 -14.06 34.48 29.70
N ALA A 159 -14.43 35.23 28.66
CA ALA A 159 -15.69 35.00 27.93
C ALA A 159 -15.68 33.67 27.17
N GLN A 160 -14.56 33.33 26.51
CA GLN A 160 -14.40 32.03 25.85
C GLN A 160 -14.38 30.87 26.85
N PHE A 161 -13.75 31.07 28.02
CA PHE A 161 -13.83 30.15 29.14
C PHE A 161 -15.30 29.94 29.51
N ALA A 162 -16.05 31.00 29.82
CA ALA A 162 -17.46 30.89 30.19
C ALA A 162 -18.33 30.14 29.16
N ALA A 163 -18.03 30.28 27.87
CA ALA A 163 -18.77 29.63 26.78
C ALA A 163 -18.42 28.14 26.57
N LEU A 164 -17.21 27.71 26.92
CA LEU A 164 -16.76 26.32 26.71
C LEU A 164 -17.33 25.40 27.79
N ASP A 165 -18.04 24.35 27.38
CA ASP A 165 -18.63 23.35 28.28
C ASP A 165 -17.94 21.99 28.08
N CYS A 166 -17.10 21.60 29.04
CA CYS A 166 -16.33 20.37 28.98
C CYS A 166 -17.14 19.11 29.29
N THR A 167 -18.40 19.23 29.69
CA THR A 167 -19.30 18.08 29.84
C THR A 167 -19.69 17.50 28.48
N LYS A 168 -19.68 18.32 27.43
CA LYS A 168 -20.02 17.91 26.06
C LYS A 168 -18.86 17.15 25.41
N PRO A 169 -19.08 15.92 24.89
CA PRO A 169 -18.01 15.12 24.25
C PRO A 169 -17.35 15.81 23.06
N GLU A 170 -18.08 16.64 22.31
CA GLU A 170 -17.56 17.42 21.16
C GLU A 170 -16.40 18.36 21.55
N ASN A 171 -16.42 18.93 22.76
CA ASN A 171 -15.39 19.83 23.27
C ASN A 171 -14.16 19.07 23.82
N ARG A 172 -14.19 17.74 23.84
CA ARG A 172 -13.13 16.87 24.37
C ARG A 172 -12.42 16.04 23.31
N GLN A 173 -12.69 16.29 22.02
CA GLN A 173 -12.12 15.49 20.93
C GLN A 173 -10.67 15.87 20.57
N GLY A 174 -10.18 17.02 21.04
CA GLY A 174 -8.87 17.55 20.66
C GLY A 174 -8.76 17.78 19.14
N GLY A 175 -7.53 17.83 18.61
CA GLY A 175 -7.28 17.82 17.16
C GLY A 175 -7.24 19.21 16.51
N GLY A 176 -7.11 20.28 17.30
CA GLY A 176 -6.81 21.62 16.80
C GLY A 176 -5.33 21.91 16.97
N GLY A 177 -4.67 22.42 15.93
CA GLY A 177 -3.31 22.96 16.02
C GLY A 177 -3.32 24.19 16.92
N ASP A 178 -3.20 23.98 18.22
CA ASP A 178 -3.20 25.08 19.18
C ASP A 178 -1.97 25.95 18.93
N ASN A 179 -2.15 27.27 18.94
CA ASN A 179 -1.05 28.19 18.65
C ASN A 179 -0.06 28.20 19.84
N GLU A 180 1.21 27.83 19.60
CA GLU A 180 2.24 27.79 20.64
C GLU A 180 2.44 29.15 21.34
N ALA A 181 2.24 30.26 20.61
CA ALA A 181 2.45 31.62 21.12
C ALA A 181 1.21 32.23 21.79
N ALA A 182 0.03 31.60 21.69
CA ALA A 182 -1.21 32.14 22.24
C ALA A 182 -1.61 31.43 23.54
N ALA A 183 -2.29 32.17 24.43
CA ALA A 183 -3.04 31.57 25.52
C ALA A 183 -4.30 30.88 24.97
N ILE A 184 -4.68 29.75 25.57
CA ILE A 184 -5.80 28.92 25.10
C ILE A 184 -6.72 28.53 26.25
N ILE A 185 -7.97 28.18 25.92
CA ILE A 185 -8.88 27.50 26.83
C ILE A 185 -8.97 26.05 26.38
N SER A 186 -8.87 25.12 27.34
CA SER A 186 -8.92 23.69 27.04
C SER A 186 -9.63 22.92 28.14
N CYS A 187 -10.29 21.84 27.74
CA CYS A 187 -10.89 20.87 28.64
C CYS A 187 -9.86 19.82 29.07
N ASP A 188 -10.03 19.25 30.26
CA ASP A 188 -9.40 17.98 30.56
C ASP A 188 -10.04 16.84 29.77
N ARG A 189 -9.28 15.77 29.54
CA ARG A 189 -9.79 14.57 28.85
C ARG A 189 -11.00 13.93 29.54
N GLY A 190 -11.06 14.00 30.86
CA GLY A 190 -12.13 13.42 31.69
C GLY A 190 -13.42 14.24 31.67
N GLY A 191 -13.38 15.52 31.28
CA GLY A 191 -14.52 16.42 31.33
C GLY A 191 -14.92 16.81 32.75
N ILE A 192 -13.94 16.87 33.66
CA ILE A 192 -14.07 17.23 35.07
C ILE A 192 -13.71 18.71 35.27
N ALA A 193 -12.71 19.21 34.54
CA ALA A 193 -12.13 20.53 34.69
C ALA A 193 -11.92 21.24 33.35
N LYS A 194 -11.89 22.56 33.43
CA LYS A 194 -11.55 23.46 32.33
C LYS A 194 -10.43 24.38 32.75
N TYR A 195 -9.52 24.68 31.83
CA TYR A 195 -8.33 25.47 32.10
C TYR A 195 -8.21 26.67 31.17
N ILE A 196 -7.68 27.77 31.70
CA ILE A 196 -7.06 28.83 30.90
C ILE A 196 -5.55 28.62 31.01
N LEU A 197 -4.90 28.48 29.87
CA LEU A 197 -3.49 28.13 29.77
C LEU A 197 -2.71 29.26 29.11
N ALA A 198 -1.53 29.54 29.64
CA ALA A 198 -0.59 30.48 29.05
C ALA A 198 -0.02 29.94 27.72
N PRO A 199 0.72 30.78 26.94
CA PRO A 199 1.53 30.29 25.82
C PRO A 199 2.41 29.10 26.20
N ALA A 200 2.72 28.24 25.22
CA ALA A 200 3.52 27.05 25.45
C ALA A 200 4.99 27.41 25.69
N GLU A 201 5.55 26.92 26.80
CA GLU A 201 6.94 27.18 27.17
C GLU A 201 7.87 26.02 26.81
N VAL A 202 7.36 24.79 26.83
CA VAL A 202 8.09 23.58 26.43
C VAL A 202 7.26 22.82 25.40
N LEU A 203 7.93 22.33 24.36
CA LEU A 203 7.29 21.77 23.17
C LEU A 203 7.73 20.32 22.97
N GLY A 204 6.86 19.51 22.36
CA GLY A 204 7.12 18.10 22.10
C GLY A 204 8.38 17.85 21.28
N ARG A 205 8.77 18.80 20.41
CA ARG A 205 10.04 18.76 19.64
C ARG A 205 11.31 18.74 20.51
N GLN A 206 11.18 19.04 21.80
CA GLN A 206 12.27 19.02 22.77
C GLN A 206 12.32 17.71 23.57
N VAL A 207 11.37 16.79 23.38
CA VAL A 207 11.38 15.45 23.99
C VAL A 207 12.26 14.53 23.14
N THR A 208 13.20 13.84 23.79
CA THR A 208 14.10 12.86 23.14
C THR A 208 13.67 11.42 23.38
N LYS A 209 13.01 11.15 24.51
CA LYS A 209 12.52 9.82 24.87
C LYS A 209 11.22 9.93 25.65
N ALA A 210 10.33 8.97 25.40
CA ALA A 210 9.13 8.73 26.17
C ALA A 210 9.05 7.25 26.52
N SER A 211 8.64 6.91 27.74
CA SER A 211 8.51 5.53 28.19
C SER A 211 7.37 5.38 29.19
N SER A 212 6.58 4.31 29.04
CA SER A 212 5.57 3.93 30.04
C SER A 212 6.22 3.10 31.14
N LEU A 213 5.92 3.45 32.39
CA LEU A 213 6.42 2.79 33.58
C LEU A 213 5.26 2.57 34.56
N ILE A 214 5.39 1.57 35.42
CA ILE A 214 4.50 1.35 36.56
C ILE A 214 5.16 1.92 37.80
N ASP A 215 4.39 2.68 38.60
CA ASP A 215 4.86 3.15 39.90
C ASP A 215 4.97 1.97 40.87
N PRO A 216 6.19 1.57 41.28
CA PRO A 216 6.39 0.42 42.16
C PRO A 216 5.84 0.66 43.58
N GLN A 217 5.56 1.92 43.96
CA GLN A 217 4.95 2.29 45.24
C GLN A 217 3.41 2.29 45.17
N GLY A 218 2.83 1.97 44.00
CA GLY A 218 1.39 1.74 43.81
C GLY A 218 0.49 2.98 43.94
N THR A 219 1.04 4.19 44.07
CA THR A 219 0.25 5.40 44.34
C THR A 219 -0.31 6.01 43.06
N SER A 220 0.42 5.93 41.95
CA SER A 220 0.07 6.59 40.69
C SER A 220 -0.36 5.64 39.55
N GLY A 221 -0.26 4.32 39.77
CA GLY A 221 -0.50 3.32 38.72
C GLY A 221 0.51 3.43 37.56
N TRP A 222 0.04 3.35 36.32
CA TRP A 222 0.89 3.58 35.15
C TRP A 222 1.07 5.08 34.86
N TYR A 223 2.29 5.46 34.49
CA TYR A 223 2.65 6.83 34.13
C TYR A 223 3.59 6.84 32.92
N VAL A 224 3.71 8.00 32.27
CA VAL A 224 4.65 8.21 31.16
C VAL A 224 5.77 9.13 31.60
N THR A 225 7.01 8.65 31.54
CA THR A 225 8.21 9.48 31.76
C THR A 225 8.70 10.05 30.44
N LEU A 226 9.17 11.28 30.46
CA LEU A 226 9.73 12.02 29.33
C LEU A 226 11.13 12.51 29.67
N ASP A 227 12.05 12.35 28.72
CA ASP A 227 13.39 12.94 28.78
C ASP A 227 13.49 14.08 27.77
N PHE A 228 13.97 15.23 28.20
CA PHE A 228 14.16 16.40 27.34
C PHE A 228 15.59 16.47 26.78
N ASN A 229 15.75 17.18 25.66
CA ASN A 229 17.07 17.64 25.22
C ASN A 229 17.57 18.81 26.10
N GLY A 230 18.77 19.33 25.83
CA GLY A 230 19.35 20.41 26.64
C GLY A 230 18.51 21.70 26.65
N GLU A 231 17.89 22.06 25.52
CA GLU A 231 17.00 23.22 25.44
C GLU A 231 15.71 23.01 26.26
N GLY A 232 15.07 21.85 26.08
CA GLY A 232 13.85 21.47 26.80
C GLY A 232 14.08 21.40 28.31
N SER A 233 15.22 20.84 28.74
CA SER A 233 15.58 20.77 30.16
C SER A 233 15.71 22.15 30.80
N SER A 234 16.34 23.10 30.09
CA SER A 234 16.49 24.48 30.54
C SER A 234 15.14 25.20 30.61
N LYS A 235 14.31 25.11 29.55
CA LYS A 235 12.99 25.74 29.53
C LYS A 235 12.03 25.13 30.56
N PHE A 236 12.03 23.81 30.72
CA PHE A 236 11.21 23.12 31.71
C PHE A 236 11.65 23.45 33.14
N GLY A 237 12.96 23.48 33.41
CA GLY A 237 13.50 23.93 34.70
C GLY A 237 13.14 25.37 35.03
N ALA A 238 13.25 26.28 34.05
CA ALA A 238 12.86 27.69 34.22
C ALA A 238 11.36 27.84 34.48
N MET A 239 10.51 27.14 33.72
CA MET A 239 9.06 27.13 33.91
C MET A 239 8.69 26.62 35.30
N THR A 240 9.18 25.44 35.68
CA THR A 240 8.88 24.81 36.99
C THR A 240 9.37 25.68 38.15
N THR A 241 10.59 26.21 38.08
CA THR A 241 11.13 27.14 39.10
C THR A 241 10.21 28.35 39.29
N ARG A 242 9.69 28.94 38.21
CA ARG A 242 8.79 30.09 38.31
C ARG A 242 7.44 29.72 38.91
N VAL A 243 6.79 28.67 38.40
CA VAL A 243 5.42 28.32 38.82
C VAL A 243 5.36 27.77 40.25
N THR A 244 6.40 27.11 40.76
CA THR A 244 6.42 26.57 42.14
C THR A 244 6.18 27.61 43.23
N THR A 245 6.51 28.88 42.96
CA THR A 245 6.36 29.98 43.93
C THR A 245 5.00 30.67 43.86
N LEU A 246 4.15 30.31 42.90
CA LEU A 246 2.86 30.95 42.66
C LEU A 246 1.75 30.30 43.51
N PRO A 247 0.65 31.02 43.80
CA PRO A 247 -0.50 30.42 44.48
C PRO A 247 -1.26 29.46 43.55
N PRO A 248 -1.95 28.43 44.09
CA PRO A 248 -2.95 27.65 43.37
C PRO A 248 -3.98 28.52 42.62
N PRO A 249 -4.37 28.18 41.37
CA PRO A 249 -3.90 27.06 40.51
C PRO A 249 -2.66 27.40 39.66
N GLN A 250 -2.08 28.59 39.80
CA GLN A 250 -0.95 29.05 38.96
C GLN A 250 0.37 28.30 39.21
N ASN A 251 0.43 27.48 40.26
CA ASN A 251 1.51 26.53 40.50
C ASN A 251 1.37 25.20 39.75
N GLN A 252 0.48 25.10 38.77
CA GLN A 252 0.34 23.92 37.93
C GLN A 252 1.00 24.13 36.56
N ALA A 253 1.53 23.04 36.01
CA ALA A 253 1.95 22.97 34.61
C ALA A 253 1.07 21.98 33.86
N ALA A 254 0.23 22.47 32.96
CA ALA A 254 -0.62 21.64 32.12
C ALA A 254 0.18 20.96 31.02
N ILE A 255 -0.07 19.67 30.87
CA ILE A 255 0.45 18.82 29.81
C ILE A 255 -0.66 18.65 28.80
N VAL A 256 -0.50 19.30 27.64
CA VAL A 256 -1.51 19.40 26.59
C VAL A 256 -1.07 18.58 25.40
N LEU A 257 -1.98 17.79 24.84
CA LEU A 257 -1.76 17.04 23.60
C LEU A 257 -2.89 17.37 22.62
N ASP A 258 -2.54 17.87 21.45
CA ASP A 258 -3.51 18.25 20.40
C ASP A 258 -4.63 19.16 20.91
N GLY A 259 -4.27 20.14 21.76
CA GLY A 259 -5.19 21.10 22.36
C GLY A 259 -6.04 20.59 23.53
N LEU A 260 -5.87 19.34 23.99
CA LEU A 260 -6.60 18.76 25.13
C LEU A 260 -5.68 18.56 26.35
N VAL A 261 -6.14 18.90 27.55
CA VAL A 261 -5.35 18.70 28.79
C VAL A 261 -5.40 17.24 29.22
N TYR A 262 -4.23 16.59 29.24
CA TYR A 262 -4.10 15.22 29.74
C TYR A 262 -3.91 15.18 31.26
N SER A 263 -3.11 16.11 31.78
CA SER A 263 -2.84 16.26 33.20
C SER A 263 -2.35 17.67 33.51
N ALA A 264 -2.73 18.22 34.66
CA ALA A 264 -2.23 19.51 35.16
C ALA A 264 -1.69 19.37 36.60
N PRO A 265 -0.58 18.63 36.81
CA PRO A 265 -0.02 18.43 38.15
C PRO A 265 0.45 19.75 38.76
N ARG A 266 0.32 19.85 40.09
CA ARG A 266 0.94 20.91 40.88
C ARG A 266 2.44 20.66 40.96
N ILE A 267 3.23 21.71 40.76
CA ILE A 267 4.68 21.66 40.88
C ILE A 267 5.05 22.10 42.29
N ASN A 268 5.49 21.15 43.12
CA ASN A 268 5.85 21.40 44.52
C ASN A 268 7.32 21.82 44.70
N GLU A 269 8.19 21.37 43.80
CA GLU A 269 9.62 21.67 43.80
C GLU A 269 10.11 21.91 42.36
N PRO A 270 11.12 22.77 42.14
CA PRO A 270 11.69 22.99 40.82
C PRO A 270 12.28 21.70 40.22
N ILE A 271 11.93 21.39 38.97
CA ILE A 271 12.37 20.16 38.29
C ILE A 271 13.45 20.51 37.27
N ASN A 272 14.71 20.47 37.71
CA ASN A 272 15.88 20.85 36.91
C ASN A 272 16.67 19.65 36.35
N ASN A 273 16.16 18.43 36.52
CA ASN A 273 16.84 17.19 36.12
C ASN A 273 16.58 16.79 34.66
N GLY A 274 15.81 17.57 33.90
CA GLY A 274 15.52 17.31 32.48
C GLY A 274 14.51 16.18 32.24
N THR A 275 13.77 15.76 33.26
CA THR A 275 12.73 14.73 33.15
C THR A 275 11.36 15.26 33.56
N ALA A 276 10.30 14.74 32.94
CA ALA A 276 8.91 15.01 33.34
C ALA A 276 8.12 13.72 33.43
N GLN A 277 7.10 13.70 34.31
CA GLN A 277 6.19 12.58 34.47
C GLN A 277 4.76 13.03 34.17
N ILE A 278 4.10 12.34 33.25
CA ILE A 278 2.67 12.48 32.98
C ILE A 278 1.94 11.42 33.82
N THR A 279 1.13 11.88 34.77
CA THR A 279 0.30 11.06 35.64
C THR A 279 -1.18 11.35 35.36
N GLY A 280 -2.07 10.36 35.55
CA GLY A 280 -3.47 10.56 35.20
C GLY A 280 -4.37 9.34 35.25
N ASN A 281 -4.08 8.36 36.14
CA ASN A 281 -4.80 7.09 36.23
C ASN A 281 -4.87 6.36 34.88
N PHE A 282 -3.72 6.11 34.27
CA PHE A 282 -3.64 5.40 33.00
C PHE A 282 -3.71 3.88 33.22
N SER A 283 -4.37 3.19 32.30
CA SER A 283 -4.14 1.75 32.10
C SER A 283 -2.75 1.52 31.48
N GLN A 284 -2.24 0.28 31.59
CA GLN A 284 -1.00 -0.13 30.90
C GLN A 284 -1.02 0.25 29.42
N ILE A 285 -2.16 -0.02 28.82
CA ILE A 285 -2.43 0.13 27.39
C ILE A 285 -2.43 1.62 27.00
N GLU A 286 -3.14 2.48 27.74
CA GLU A 286 -3.14 3.93 27.48
C GLU A 286 -1.76 4.56 27.68
N ALA A 287 -1.04 4.15 28.73
CA ALA A 287 0.32 4.66 28.97
C ALA A 287 1.28 4.23 27.85
N GLN A 288 1.16 3.00 27.37
CA GLN A 288 1.97 2.50 26.26
C GLN A 288 1.67 3.25 24.96
N ASP A 289 0.38 3.44 24.64
CA ASP A 289 -0.05 4.21 23.47
C ASP A 289 0.48 5.64 23.50
N LEU A 290 0.28 6.34 24.63
CA LEU A 290 0.75 7.71 24.81
C LEU A 290 2.27 7.78 24.67
N SER A 291 3.01 6.85 25.29
CA SER A 291 4.47 6.81 25.18
C SER A 291 4.95 6.57 23.74
N ASN A 292 4.27 5.69 22.99
CA ASN A 292 4.60 5.42 21.58
C ASN A 292 4.36 6.65 20.72
N VAL A 293 3.22 7.30 20.91
CA VAL A 293 2.85 8.51 20.18
C VAL A 293 3.83 9.66 20.45
N LEU A 294 4.25 9.85 21.70
CA LEU A 294 5.20 10.90 22.10
C LEU A 294 6.65 10.61 21.70
N LYS A 295 7.06 9.33 21.63
CA LYS A 295 8.44 8.91 21.31
C LYS A 295 8.88 9.30 19.90
N TYR A 296 7.97 9.28 18.93
CA TYR A 296 8.28 9.56 17.52
C TYR A 296 8.01 11.01 17.10
N GLY A 297 7.65 11.87 18.06
CA GLY A 297 7.38 13.29 17.83
C GLY A 297 6.05 13.55 17.12
N ALA A 298 5.68 14.82 17.00
CA ALA A 298 4.43 15.24 16.37
C ALA A 298 4.50 15.14 14.83
N LEU A 299 3.36 14.92 14.18
CA LEU A 299 3.26 14.99 12.72
C LEU A 299 3.51 16.43 12.25
N PRO A 300 4.22 16.63 11.10
CA PRO A 300 4.51 17.97 10.58
C PRO A 300 3.27 18.70 10.05
N LEU A 301 2.18 17.97 9.84
CA LEU A 301 0.89 18.47 9.35
C LEU A 301 -0.23 17.83 10.19
N ALA A 302 -1.32 18.57 10.36
CA ALA A 302 -2.57 18.00 10.84
C ALA A 302 -3.26 17.23 9.69
N PHE A 303 -3.97 16.16 10.02
CA PHE A 303 -4.68 15.33 9.05
C PHE A 303 -6.14 15.13 9.46
N ASP A 304 -7.04 15.24 8.48
CA ASP A 304 -8.42 14.79 8.59
C ASP A 304 -8.51 13.31 8.23
N ARG A 305 -9.29 12.55 9.00
CA ARG A 305 -9.53 11.13 8.72
C ARG A 305 -10.59 11.01 7.63
N GLY A 306 -10.21 10.37 6.53
CA GLY A 306 -11.13 9.91 5.49
C GLY A 306 -11.85 8.63 5.90
N GLU A 307 -12.37 7.91 4.90
CA GLU A 307 -13.12 6.68 5.12
C GLU A 307 -12.26 5.58 5.75
N VAL A 308 -12.80 4.93 6.78
CA VAL A 308 -12.20 3.77 7.44
C VAL A 308 -12.86 2.51 6.90
N GLN A 309 -12.09 1.69 6.17
CA GLN A 309 -12.55 0.42 5.64
C GLN A 309 -12.01 -0.72 6.50
N GLN A 310 -12.90 -1.54 7.04
CA GLN A 310 -12.54 -2.70 7.84
C GLN A 310 -13.04 -3.97 7.17
N ILE A 311 -12.11 -4.90 6.91
CA ILE A 311 -12.36 -6.18 6.24
C ILE A 311 -12.00 -7.28 7.23
N SER A 312 -12.87 -8.27 7.40
CA SER A 312 -12.56 -9.41 8.27
C SER A 312 -11.59 -10.38 7.60
N PRO A 313 -10.67 -11.02 8.36
CA PRO A 313 -9.77 -12.04 7.80
C PRO A 313 -10.51 -13.22 7.16
N SER A 314 -11.68 -13.59 7.70
CA SER A 314 -12.50 -14.67 7.16
C SER A 314 -13.01 -14.36 5.75
N LEU A 315 -13.46 -13.12 5.50
CA LEU A 315 -13.93 -12.70 4.19
C LEU A 315 -12.79 -12.68 3.19
N GLY A 316 -11.62 -12.16 3.59
CA GLY A 316 -10.43 -12.14 2.73
C GLY A 316 -9.97 -13.54 2.31
N ALA A 317 -9.94 -14.49 3.24
CA ALA A 317 -9.56 -15.87 2.94
C ALA A 317 -10.55 -16.56 1.99
N GLU A 318 -11.85 -16.31 2.15
CA GLU A 318 -12.88 -16.83 1.24
C GLU A 318 -12.74 -16.24 -0.17
N GLN A 319 -12.47 -14.94 -0.28
CA GLN A 319 -12.22 -14.27 -1.55
C GLN A 319 -10.95 -14.77 -2.26
N LEU A 320 -9.86 -14.97 -1.52
CA LEU A 320 -8.63 -15.58 -2.07
C LEU A 320 -8.93 -16.97 -2.64
N ARG A 321 -9.63 -17.81 -1.87
CA ARG A 321 -10.01 -19.16 -2.32
C ARG A 321 -10.89 -19.10 -3.57
N GLY A 322 -11.89 -18.23 -3.59
CA GLY A 322 -12.77 -18.02 -4.73
C GLY A 322 -12.00 -17.59 -5.99
N GLY A 323 -11.09 -16.62 -5.84
CA GLY A 323 -10.23 -16.15 -6.93
C GLY A 323 -9.31 -17.24 -7.48
N LEU A 324 -8.68 -18.04 -6.62
CA LEU A 324 -7.83 -19.16 -7.05
C LEU A 324 -8.62 -20.24 -7.79
N ILE A 325 -9.83 -20.57 -7.32
CA ILE A 325 -10.72 -21.53 -8.00
C ILE A 325 -11.14 -20.98 -9.38
N ALA A 326 -11.54 -19.71 -9.45
CA ALA A 326 -11.92 -19.08 -10.71
C ALA A 326 -10.75 -19.06 -11.71
N GLY A 327 -9.54 -18.70 -11.26
CA GLY A 327 -8.35 -18.72 -12.09
C GLY A 327 -7.97 -20.13 -12.57
N ALA A 328 -8.04 -21.13 -11.70
CA ALA A 328 -7.75 -22.52 -12.05
C ALA A 328 -8.76 -23.07 -13.07
N LEU A 329 -10.05 -22.81 -12.88
CA LEU A 329 -11.10 -23.21 -13.82
C LEU A 329 -10.94 -22.49 -15.17
N GLY A 330 -10.65 -21.19 -15.16
CA GLY A 330 -10.39 -20.41 -16.37
C GLY A 330 -9.19 -20.95 -17.15
N LEU A 331 -8.07 -21.19 -16.47
CA LEU A 331 -6.87 -21.79 -17.07
C LEU A 331 -7.17 -23.17 -17.66
N LEU A 332 -7.89 -24.02 -16.92
CA LEU A 332 -8.26 -25.36 -17.36
C LEU A 332 -9.15 -25.33 -18.62
N LEU A 333 -10.14 -24.42 -18.67
CA LEU A 333 -10.99 -24.24 -19.85
C LEU A 333 -10.20 -23.80 -21.07
N VAL A 334 -9.28 -22.83 -20.91
CA VAL A 334 -8.39 -22.38 -22.00
C VAL A 334 -7.49 -23.53 -22.48
N ILE A 335 -6.90 -24.30 -21.56
CA ILE A 335 -6.07 -25.46 -21.90
C ILE A 335 -6.87 -26.49 -22.70
N ILE A 336 -8.08 -26.84 -22.24
CA ILE A 336 -8.95 -27.80 -22.93
C ILE A 336 -9.30 -27.28 -24.33
N TYR A 337 -9.74 -26.03 -24.44
CA TYR A 337 -10.07 -25.42 -25.73
C TYR A 337 -8.86 -25.43 -26.68
N SER A 338 -7.68 -25.04 -26.20
CA SER A 338 -6.46 -25.02 -27.00
C SER A 338 -6.07 -26.41 -27.50
N ILE A 339 -6.17 -27.44 -26.66
CA ILE A 339 -5.88 -28.83 -27.08
C ILE A 339 -6.91 -29.32 -28.10
N LEU A 340 -8.21 -29.08 -27.88
CA LEU A 340 -9.26 -29.55 -28.78
C LEU A 340 -9.21 -28.86 -30.16
N TYR A 341 -9.05 -27.54 -30.17
CA TYR A 341 -9.09 -26.74 -31.40
C TYR A 341 -7.76 -26.78 -32.17
N TYR A 342 -6.63 -26.63 -31.47
CA TYR A 342 -5.30 -26.56 -32.09
C TYR A 342 -4.53 -27.90 -32.09
N ARG A 343 -5.06 -28.94 -31.42
CA ARG A 343 -4.49 -30.31 -31.41
C ARG A 343 -3.02 -30.31 -30.99
N GLY A 344 -2.11 -30.78 -31.85
CA GLY A 344 -0.67 -30.81 -31.57
C GLY A 344 -0.05 -29.44 -31.28
N LEU A 345 -0.59 -28.35 -31.84
CA LEU A 345 -0.18 -26.98 -31.47
C LEU A 345 -0.72 -26.56 -30.10
N GLY A 346 -1.76 -27.24 -29.59
CA GLY A 346 -2.24 -27.06 -28.23
C GLY A 346 -1.16 -27.33 -27.18
N ILE A 347 -0.22 -28.25 -27.43
CA ILE A 347 0.91 -28.50 -26.52
C ILE A 347 1.81 -27.26 -26.39
N VAL A 348 2.00 -26.51 -27.49
CA VAL A 348 2.75 -25.25 -27.48
C VAL A 348 2.01 -24.22 -26.63
N SER A 349 0.71 -24.06 -26.85
CA SER A 349 -0.15 -23.16 -26.07
C SER A 349 -0.08 -23.47 -24.57
N VAL A 350 -0.24 -24.74 -24.19
CA VAL A 350 -0.17 -25.18 -22.79
C VAL A 350 1.22 -24.93 -22.21
N GLY A 351 2.29 -25.25 -22.94
CA GLY A 351 3.66 -24.98 -22.49
C GLY A 351 3.91 -23.49 -22.26
N SER A 352 3.42 -22.64 -23.17
CA SER A 352 3.52 -21.18 -23.05
C SER A 352 2.74 -20.64 -21.86
N LEU A 353 1.50 -21.10 -21.63
CA LEU A 353 0.69 -20.70 -20.48
C LEU A 353 1.31 -21.12 -19.15
N LEU A 354 1.85 -22.35 -19.07
CA LEU A 354 2.54 -22.83 -17.87
C LEU A 354 3.79 -22.01 -17.60
N LEU A 355 4.59 -21.72 -18.63
CA LEU A 355 5.78 -20.89 -18.48
C LEU A 355 5.41 -19.46 -18.05
N ALA A 356 4.38 -18.86 -18.65
CA ALA A 356 3.87 -17.54 -18.25
C ALA A 356 3.43 -17.54 -16.79
N THR A 357 2.71 -18.59 -16.35
CA THR A 357 2.26 -18.75 -14.96
C THR A 357 3.44 -18.85 -13.99
N VAL A 358 4.46 -19.65 -14.33
CA VAL A 358 5.68 -19.79 -13.51
C VAL A 358 6.42 -18.45 -13.41
N ILE A 359 6.60 -17.74 -14.52
CA ILE A 359 7.26 -16.42 -14.53
C ILE A 359 6.44 -15.42 -13.70
N ALA A 360 5.11 -15.41 -13.82
CA ALA A 360 4.24 -14.53 -13.05
C ALA A 360 4.34 -14.81 -11.54
N ILE A 361 4.27 -16.08 -11.13
CA ILE A 361 4.43 -16.49 -9.73
C ILE A 361 5.79 -16.04 -9.18
N LEU A 362 6.88 -16.31 -9.92
CA LEU A 362 8.22 -15.89 -9.52
C LEU A 362 8.34 -14.36 -9.42
N ALA A 363 7.75 -13.64 -10.38
CA ALA A 363 7.75 -12.18 -10.35
C ALA A 363 7.01 -11.64 -9.13
N PHE A 364 5.83 -12.17 -8.78
CA PHE A 364 5.11 -11.74 -7.58
C PHE A 364 5.86 -12.05 -6.29
N LEU A 365 6.50 -13.23 -6.18
CA LEU A 365 7.30 -13.60 -5.00
C LEU A 365 8.52 -12.68 -4.83
N LEU A 366 9.27 -12.46 -5.91
CA LEU A 366 10.47 -11.62 -5.88
C LEU A 366 10.14 -10.14 -5.65
N LEU A 367 9.10 -9.61 -6.31
CA LEU A 367 8.65 -8.23 -6.10
C LEU A 367 8.06 -8.04 -4.71
N GLY A 368 7.41 -9.06 -4.15
CA GLY A 368 6.94 -9.05 -2.77
C GLY A 368 8.09 -8.78 -1.80
N GLU A 369 9.23 -9.40 -2.02
CA GLU A 369 10.39 -9.20 -1.14
C GLU A 369 11.17 -7.92 -1.43
N TRP A 370 11.35 -7.57 -2.70
CA TRP A 370 12.17 -6.41 -3.07
C TRP A 370 11.50 -5.06 -2.86
N ILE A 371 10.24 -4.94 -3.25
CA ILE A 371 9.51 -3.66 -3.24
C ILE A 371 8.27 -3.68 -2.35
N GLY A 372 8.04 -4.78 -1.61
CA GLY A 372 6.86 -4.93 -0.77
C GLY A 372 5.57 -5.10 -1.56
N PHE A 373 5.63 -5.64 -2.79
CA PHE A 373 4.43 -5.85 -3.60
C PHE A 373 3.46 -6.81 -2.90
N THR A 374 2.22 -6.35 -2.70
CA THR A 374 1.14 -7.14 -2.11
C THR A 374 0.15 -7.58 -3.19
N LEU A 375 -0.21 -8.87 -3.18
CA LEU A 375 -1.22 -9.42 -4.08
C LEU A 375 -2.61 -9.13 -3.51
N THR A 376 -3.39 -8.31 -4.20
CA THR A 376 -4.78 -7.96 -3.84
C THR A 376 -5.78 -8.83 -4.61
N LEU A 377 -7.06 -8.83 -4.21
CA LEU A 377 -8.16 -9.47 -4.93
C LEU A 377 -8.28 -8.92 -6.37
N ALA A 378 -8.16 -7.60 -6.50
CA ALA A 378 -8.12 -6.94 -7.79
C ALA A 378 -6.88 -7.34 -8.62
N GLY A 379 -5.73 -7.52 -7.97
CA GLY A 379 -4.53 -8.09 -8.59
C GLY A 379 -4.77 -9.51 -9.12
N ILE A 380 -5.43 -10.38 -8.34
CA ILE A 380 -5.83 -11.72 -8.77
C ILE A 380 -6.73 -11.65 -10.00
N ALA A 381 -7.73 -10.76 -10.03
CA ALA A 381 -8.57 -10.56 -11.20
C ALA A 381 -7.75 -10.15 -12.44
N GLY A 382 -6.74 -9.28 -12.27
CA GLY A 382 -5.80 -8.91 -13.33
C GLY A 382 -5.01 -10.11 -13.85
N ALA A 383 -4.51 -10.97 -12.96
CA ALA A 383 -3.81 -12.19 -13.33
C ALA A 383 -4.72 -13.19 -14.06
N ILE A 384 -6.01 -13.27 -13.70
CA ILE A 384 -6.99 -14.11 -14.40
C ILE A 384 -7.25 -13.58 -15.82
N VAL A 385 -7.45 -12.27 -15.98
CA VAL A 385 -7.62 -11.63 -17.29
C VAL A 385 -6.40 -11.89 -18.19
N ALA A 386 -5.21 -11.88 -17.61
CA ALA A 386 -3.97 -12.14 -18.34
C ALA A 386 -3.89 -13.55 -18.96
N ILE A 387 -4.57 -14.55 -18.41
CA ILE A 387 -4.65 -15.89 -19.02
C ILE A 387 -5.31 -15.80 -20.41
N GLY A 388 -6.35 -14.97 -20.54
CA GLY A 388 -7.01 -14.74 -21.82
C GLY A 388 -6.16 -13.94 -22.80
N ILE A 389 -5.50 -12.88 -22.33
CA ILE A 389 -4.62 -12.03 -23.15
C ILE A 389 -3.43 -12.85 -23.68
N THR A 390 -2.76 -13.59 -22.81
CA THR A 390 -1.67 -14.49 -23.21
C THR A 390 -2.13 -15.55 -24.20
N ALA A 391 -3.40 -15.98 -24.08
CA ALA A 391 -3.99 -16.91 -25.03
C ALA A 391 -4.25 -16.34 -26.42
N ASP A 392 -4.70 -15.09 -26.49
CA ASP A 392 -4.91 -14.39 -27.75
C ASP A 392 -3.60 -14.30 -28.56
N SER A 393 -2.48 -13.99 -27.90
CA SER A 393 -1.19 -13.81 -28.56
C SER A 393 -0.68 -15.05 -29.30
N PHE A 394 -0.84 -16.25 -28.73
CA PHE A 394 -0.48 -17.47 -29.45
C PHE A 394 -1.53 -17.88 -30.49
N ILE A 395 -2.82 -17.59 -30.27
CA ILE A 395 -3.89 -17.85 -31.24
C ILE A 395 -3.66 -17.07 -32.53
N VAL A 396 -3.37 -15.77 -32.42
CA VAL A 396 -3.05 -14.91 -33.56
C VAL A 396 -1.86 -15.46 -34.34
N TYR A 397 -0.83 -15.94 -33.64
CA TYR A 397 0.33 -16.54 -34.31
C TYR A 397 -0.03 -17.84 -35.04
N PHE A 398 -0.80 -18.74 -34.41
CA PHE A 398 -1.18 -20.01 -35.01
C PHE A 398 -2.08 -19.85 -36.23
N GLU A 399 -3.09 -18.99 -36.14
CA GLU A 399 -3.96 -18.70 -37.29
C GLU A 399 -3.16 -18.09 -38.44
N ARG A 400 -2.19 -17.21 -38.14
CA ARG A 400 -1.36 -16.67 -39.20
C ARG A 400 -0.45 -17.70 -39.86
N ILE A 401 0.02 -18.71 -39.14
CA ILE A 401 0.73 -19.85 -39.75
C ILE A 401 -0.22 -20.68 -40.60
N ARG A 402 -1.44 -20.95 -40.12
CA ARG A 402 -2.45 -21.73 -40.85
C ARG A 402 -2.83 -21.06 -42.17
N ASP A 403 -2.97 -19.74 -42.20
CA ASP A 403 -3.20 -18.96 -43.43
C ASP A 403 -2.09 -19.19 -44.46
N GLU A 404 -0.83 -19.09 -44.04
CA GLU A 404 0.33 -19.26 -44.93
C GLU A 404 0.41 -20.69 -45.50
N VAL A 405 0.04 -21.69 -44.70
CA VAL A 405 -0.04 -23.09 -45.18
C VAL A 405 -1.22 -23.28 -46.14
N ARG A 406 -2.36 -22.63 -45.90
CA ARG A 406 -3.51 -22.61 -46.85
C ARG A 406 -3.14 -21.95 -48.18
N GLU A 407 -2.28 -20.94 -48.16
CA GLU A 407 -1.69 -20.30 -49.35
C GLU A 407 -0.66 -21.21 -50.07
N GLY A 408 -0.42 -22.43 -49.59
CA GLY A 408 0.46 -23.42 -50.22
C GLY A 408 1.93 -23.35 -49.81
N LYS A 409 2.29 -22.53 -48.80
CA LYS A 409 3.67 -22.48 -48.31
C LYS A 409 3.96 -23.69 -47.44
N SER A 410 5.19 -24.20 -47.54
CA SER A 410 5.69 -25.24 -46.62
C SER A 410 5.63 -24.75 -45.17
N LEU A 411 5.34 -25.66 -44.23
CA LEU A 411 5.22 -25.31 -42.80
C LEU A 411 6.44 -24.54 -42.27
N LYS A 412 7.65 -24.92 -42.68
CA LYS A 412 8.90 -24.25 -42.31
C LYS A 412 8.93 -22.78 -42.76
N SER A 413 8.44 -22.50 -43.97
CA SER A 413 8.35 -21.14 -44.51
C SER A 413 7.18 -20.35 -43.90
N ALA A 414 6.07 -21.03 -43.66
CA ALA A 414 4.86 -20.48 -43.06
C ALA A 414 5.12 -19.95 -41.64
N VAL A 415 5.92 -20.65 -40.83
CA VAL A 415 6.30 -20.24 -39.47
C VAL A 415 7.06 -18.91 -39.43
N GLU A 416 8.01 -18.69 -40.34
CA GLU A 416 8.80 -17.45 -40.38
C GLU A 416 8.03 -16.29 -41.04
N THR A 417 7.27 -16.58 -42.10
CA THR A 417 6.48 -15.56 -42.82
C THR A 417 5.29 -15.12 -41.96
N GLY A 418 4.60 -16.08 -41.35
CA GLY A 418 3.48 -15.84 -40.46
C GLY A 418 3.88 -15.05 -39.21
N TRP A 419 5.07 -15.30 -38.66
CA TRP A 419 5.61 -14.55 -37.52
C TRP A 419 5.77 -13.05 -37.83
N THR A 420 6.22 -12.71 -39.04
CA THR A 420 6.44 -11.32 -39.43
C THR A 420 5.14 -10.50 -39.37
N ARG A 421 4.00 -11.15 -39.69
CA ARG A 421 2.67 -10.54 -39.64
C ARG A 421 2.10 -10.59 -38.22
N ALA A 422 2.18 -11.75 -37.56
CA ALA A 422 1.66 -11.95 -36.20
C ALA A 422 2.33 -11.06 -35.14
N ARG A 423 3.66 -10.92 -35.18
CA ARG A 423 4.42 -10.12 -34.19
C ARG A 423 3.94 -8.67 -34.12
N ARG A 424 3.51 -8.09 -35.25
CA ARG A 424 3.02 -6.71 -35.30
C ARG A 424 1.67 -6.61 -34.60
N THR A 425 0.78 -7.57 -34.86
CA THR A 425 -0.54 -7.63 -34.22
C THR A 425 -0.41 -7.83 -32.71
N VAL A 426 0.42 -8.78 -32.27
CA VAL A 426 0.66 -9.05 -30.85
C VAL A 426 1.22 -7.83 -30.13
N ILE A 427 2.30 -7.22 -30.65
CA ILE A 427 2.88 -6.00 -30.04
C ILE A 427 1.84 -4.87 -29.94
N VAL A 428 1.01 -4.68 -30.96
CA VAL A 428 0.00 -3.61 -30.96
C VAL A 428 -1.11 -3.89 -29.94
N ALA A 429 -1.61 -5.13 -29.88
CA ALA A 429 -2.63 -5.52 -28.90
C ALA A 429 -2.12 -5.36 -27.47
N ASP A 430 -0.92 -5.86 -27.18
CA ASP A 430 -0.29 -5.75 -25.85
C ASP A 430 0.08 -4.32 -25.49
N ALA A 431 0.48 -3.49 -26.46
CA ALA A 431 0.72 -2.07 -26.22
C ALA A 431 -0.55 -1.33 -25.78
N VAL A 432 -1.72 -1.69 -26.34
CA VAL A 432 -3.01 -1.12 -25.90
C VAL A 432 -3.32 -1.53 -24.46
N SER A 433 -3.15 -2.82 -24.13
CA SER A 433 -3.29 -3.32 -22.75
C SER A 433 -2.31 -2.64 -21.79
N MET A 434 -1.07 -2.41 -22.23
CA MET A 434 -0.03 -1.73 -21.45
C MET A 434 -0.39 -0.27 -21.17
N ILE A 435 -0.86 0.47 -22.18
CA ILE A 435 -1.30 1.86 -22.01
C ILE A 435 -2.47 1.92 -21.03
N ALA A 436 -3.47 1.05 -21.20
CA ALA A 436 -4.61 0.97 -20.28
C ALA A 436 -4.15 0.69 -18.83
N SER A 437 -3.24 -0.27 -18.65
CA SER A 437 -2.66 -0.59 -17.34
C SER A 437 -1.90 0.59 -16.74
N LEU A 438 -1.14 1.33 -17.54
CA LEU A 438 -0.36 2.48 -17.08
C LEU A 438 -1.28 3.64 -16.66
N THR A 439 -2.31 3.93 -17.45
CA THR A 439 -3.32 4.93 -17.11
C THR A 439 -4.04 4.56 -15.81
N LEU A 440 -4.51 3.31 -15.68
CA LEU A 440 -5.16 2.87 -14.44
C LEU A 440 -4.20 2.94 -13.24
N TYR A 441 -2.92 2.62 -13.42
CA TYR A 441 -1.95 2.66 -12.34
C TYR A 441 -1.70 4.08 -11.78
N PHE A 442 -1.69 5.10 -12.64
CA PHE A 442 -1.45 6.49 -12.22
C PHE A 442 -2.72 7.21 -11.74
N PHE A 443 -3.88 6.89 -12.29
CA PHE A 443 -5.12 7.61 -12.00
C PHE A 443 -6.04 6.90 -11.01
N ALA A 444 -5.88 5.59 -10.79
CA ALA A 444 -6.74 4.85 -9.87
C ALA A 444 -6.17 4.75 -8.45
N VAL A 445 -7.06 4.56 -7.49
CA VAL A 445 -6.78 4.49 -6.05
C VAL A 445 -7.07 3.08 -5.53
N GLY A 446 -6.36 2.67 -4.48
CA GLY A 446 -6.59 1.41 -3.77
C GLY A 446 -6.43 0.16 -4.65
N GLY A 447 -7.38 -0.77 -4.54
CA GLY A 447 -7.31 -2.09 -5.20
C GLY A 447 -7.18 -2.02 -6.73
N VAL A 448 -7.75 -1.02 -7.39
CA VAL A 448 -7.69 -0.87 -8.86
C VAL A 448 -6.27 -0.67 -9.36
N ARG A 449 -5.41 -0.04 -8.55
CA ARG A 449 -3.98 0.12 -8.87
C ARG A 449 -3.24 -1.23 -8.84
N GLY A 450 -3.64 -2.14 -7.96
CA GLY A 450 -3.13 -3.52 -7.91
C GLY A 450 -3.55 -4.36 -9.13
N PHE A 451 -4.80 -4.20 -9.59
CA PHE A 451 -5.26 -4.78 -10.87
C PHE A 451 -4.41 -4.27 -12.03
N ALA A 452 -4.21 -2.96 -12.12
CA ALA A 452 -3.46 -2.31 -13.18
C ALA A 452 -1.99 -2.77 -13.23
N PHE A 453 -1.31 -2.79 -12.08
CA PHE A 453 0.06 -3.28 -11.99
C PHE A 453 0.17 -4.73 -12.43
N THR A 454 -0.74 -5.59 -11.97
CA THR A 454 -0.74 -7.01 -12.31
C THR A 454 -0.93 -7.21 -13.80
N LEU A 455 -1.93 -6.55 -14.39
CA LEU A 455 -2.19 -6.59 -15.83
C LEU A 455 -0.97 -6.16 -16.64
N GLY A 456 -0.34 -5.02 -16.28
CA GLY A 456 0.86 -4.52 -16.94
C GLY A 456 2.02 -5.50 -16.85
N LEU A 457 2.33 -6.02 -15.65
CA LEU A 457 3.39 -7.01 -15.45
C LEU A 457 3.15 -8.28 -16.28
N THR A 458 1.93 -8.81 -16.27
CA THR A 458 1.60 -10.02 -17.04
C THR A 458 1.62 -9.80 -18.54
N THR A 459 1.34 -8.57 -19.01
CA THR A 459 1.45 -8.21 -20.43
C THR A 459 2.92 -8.20 -20.87
N ILE A 460 3.85 -7.74 -20.02
CA ILE A 460 5.30 -7.87 -20.28
C ILE A 460 5.70 -9.34 -20.37
N ILE A 461 5.19 -10.16 -19.44
CA ILE A 461 5.46 -11.61 -19.42
C ILE A 461 4.95 -12.27 -20.69
N ASP A 462 3.77 -11.90 -21.19
CA ASP A 462 3.24 -12.42 -22.45
C ASP A 462 4.18 -12.17 -23.62
N LEU A 463 4.63 -10.93 -23.81
CA LEU A 463 5.59 -10.58 -24.84
C LEU A 463 6.89 -11.39 -24.73
N ILE A 464 7.40 -11.60 -23.51
CA ILE A 464 8.59 -12.43 -23.28
C ILE A 464 8.31 -13.88 -23.72
N VAL A 465 7.19 -14.45 -23.30
CA VAL A 465 6.85 -15.85 -23.62
C VAL A 465 6.63 -16.03 -25.11
N VAL A 466 5.89 -15.14 -25.77
CA VAL A 466 5.59 -15.26 -27.20
C VAL A 466 6.85 -15.17 -28.07
N PHE A 467 7.74 -14.22 -27.77
CA PHE A 467 8.96 -14.00 -28.55
C PHE A 467 10.06 -15.02 -28.27
N PHE A 468 10.26 -15.38 -27.00
CA PHE A 468 11.41 -16.16 -26.57
C PHE A 468 11.09 -17.64 -26.31
N PHE A 469 9.82 -18.01 -26.22
CA PHE A 469 9.40 -19.39 -26.04
C PHE A 469 8.46 -19.89 -27.14
N THR A 470 7.29 -19.27 -27.34
CA THR A 470 6.27 -19.73 -28.30
C THR A 470 6.82 -19.79 -29.73
N LYS A 471 7.36 -18.68 -30.27
CA LYS A 471 7.92 -18.66 -31.63
C LYS A 471 9.07 -19.67 -31.81
N PRO A 472 10.10 -19.68 -30.95
CA PRO A 472 11.18 -20.67 -31.03
C PRO A 472 10.66 -22.11 -30.97
N LEU A 473 9.71 -22.41 -30.07
CA LEU A 473 9.16 -23.75 -29.91
C LEU A 473 8.42 -24.22 -31.17
N VAL A 474 7.58 -23.37 -31.76
CA VAL A 474 6.92 -23.67 -33.06
C VAL A 474 7.95 -23.85 -34.17
N THR A 475 9.03 -23.05 -34.19
CA THR A 475 10.12 -23.18 -35.18
C THR A 475 10.81 -24.54 -35.09
N VAL A 476 11.00 -25.07 -33.88
CA VAL A 476 11.56 -26.40 -33.65
C VAL A 476 10.54 -27.48 -34.04
N LEU A 477 9.28 -27.35 -33.60
CA LEU A 477 8.22 -28.33 -33.85
C LEU A 477 7.88 -28.49 -35.34
N ALA A 478 7.90 -27.40 -36.12
CA ALA A 478 7.64 -27.39 -37.56
C ALA A 478 8.59 -28.25 -38.41
N LYS A 479 9.67 -28.76 -37.82
CA LYS A 479 10.64 -29.63 -38.49
C LYS A 479 10.41 -31.11 -38.21
N PHE A 480 9.64 -31.46 -37.18
CA PHE A 480 9.35 -32.85 -36.90
C PHE A 480 8.37 -33.40 -37.95
N PRO A 481 8.57 -34.64 -38.44
CA PRO A 481 7.71 -35.28 -39.45
C PRO A 481 6.23 -35.19 -39.10
N PHE A 482 5.89 -35.40 -37.83
CA PHE A 482 4.52 -35.28 -37.31
C PHE A 482 3.83 -33.96 -37.68
N PHE A 483 4.54 -32.83 -37.61
CA PHE A 483 3.99 -31.52 -37.97
C PHE A 483 4.20 -31.20 -39.45
N SER A 484 5.39 -31.46 -40.00
CA SER A 484 5.72 -31.07 -41.38
C SER A 484 4.98 -31.86 -42.45
N GLU A 485 4.61 -33.12 -42.16
CA GLU A 485 3.87 -33.99 -43.08
C GLU A 485 2.35 -33.81 -42.95
N GLY A 486 1.89 -32.94 -42.02
CA GLY A 486 0.46 -32.62 -41.89
C GLY A 486 -0.36 -33.76 -41.29
N HIS A 487 0.16 -34.46 -40.28
CA HIS A 487 -0.59 -35.50 -39.58
C HIS A 487 -1.96 -34.99 -39.08
N ALA A 488 -2.98 -35.85 -39.03
CA ALA A 488 -4.35 -35.42 -38.66
C ALA A 488 -4.41 -34.71 -37.30
N LEU A 489 -3.59 -35.15 -36.34
CA LEU A 489 -3.51 -34.58 -35.00
C LEU A 489 -2.54 -33.39 -34.88
N SER A 490 -1.80 -33.01 -35.93
CA SER A 490 -0.83 -31.92 -35.84
C SER A 490 -1.47 -30.52 -35.87
N GLY A 491 -2.72 -30.43 -36.33
CA GLY A 491 -3.42 -29.16 -36.58
C GLY A 491 -3.15 -28.56 -37.97
N PHE A 492 -2.22 -29.15 -38.74
CA PHE A 492 -1.81 -28.72 -40.09
C PHE A 492 -2.19 -29.70 -41.21
N SER A 493 -3.06 -30.68 -40.95
CA SER A 493 -3.55 -31.57 -42.02
C SER A 493 -4.37 -30.80 -43.05
N GLY A 494 -4.35 -31.25 -44.31
CA GLY A 494 -5.16 -30.63 -45.37
C GLY A 494 -6.65 -30.56 -45.02
N LYS A 495 -7.17 -31.60 -44.34
CA LYS A 495 -8.55 -31.63 -43.82
C LYS A 495 -8.80 -30.60 -42.72
N SER A 496 -7.90 -30.43 -41.77
CA SER A 496 -8.03 -29.42 -40.70
C SER A 496 -7.85 -27.99 -41.19
N LEU A 497 -7.18 -27.80 -42.32
CA LEU A 497 -6.95 -26.48 -42.93
C LEU A 497 -8.04 -26.12 -43.96
N GLY A 498 -8.96 -27.03 -44.29
CA GLY A 498 -10.01 -26.79 -45.28
C GLY A 498 -9.50 -26.73 -46.73
N ILE A 499 -8.32 -27.32 -47.01
CA ILE A 499 -7.75 -27.34 -48.36
C ILE A 499 -8.51 -28.38 -49.18
N VAL A 500 -9.39 -27.93 -50.08
CA VAL A 500 -10.09 -28.80 -51.04
C VAL A 500 -9.08 -29.28 -52.06
N GLN A 501 -8.75 -30.58 -52.02
CA GLN A 501 -7.89 -31.21 -53.00
C GLN A 501 -8.58 -31.13 -54.36
N LYS A 502 -8.12 -30.23 -55.23
CA LYS A 502 -8.60 -30.15 -56.62
C LYS A 502 -8.17 -31.45 -57.29
N GLN A 503 -9.10 -32.39 -57.48
CA GLN A 503 -8.86 -33.59 -58.30
C GLN A 503 -8.38 -33.11 -59.66
N ALA A 504 -7.11 -33.37 -59.99
CA ALA A 504 -6.60 -33.13 -61.33
C ALA A 504 -7.32 -34.09 -62.27
N ALA A 505 -8.21 -33.58 -63.09
CA ALA A 505 -8.81 -34.33 -64.19
C ALA A 505 -7.68 -34.80 -65.10
N ALA A 506 -7.48 -36.11 -65.18
CA ALA A 506 -6.60 -36.74 -66.15
C ALA A 506 -7.19 -36.56 -67.55
N THR A 507 -6.89 -35.46 -68.23
CA THR A 507 -7.01 -35.40 -69.68
C THR A 507 -5.83 -36.17 -70.27
N GLY A 508 -6.07 -37.46 -70.52
CA GLY A 508 -5.16 -38.34 -71.22
C GLY A 508 -4.82 -37.78 -72.60
N GLY A 509 -3.52 -37.73 -72.89
CA GLY A 509 -3.04 -37.62 -74.26
C GLY A 509 -3.44 -38.88 -75.03
N ILE A 510 -4.12 -38.70 -76.16
CA ILE A 510 -4.31 -39.75 -77.15
C ILE A 510 -3.18 -39.58 -78.17
N SER A 511 -2.31 -40.59 -78.28
CA SER A 511 -1.37 -40.73 -79.38
C SER A 511 -2.00 -41.55 -80.51
N ASN A 512 -1.79 -41.07 -81.74
CA ASN A 512 -1.72 -41.77 -83.02
C ASN A 512 -2.94 -42.54 -83.57
N GLY A 513 -3.49 -41.96 -84.65
CA GLY A 513 -3.91 -42.64 -85.87
C GLY A 513 -3.35 -41.87 -87.05
#